data_AF-A0A1R3R860-F1
#
_entry.id   AF-A0A1R3R860-F1
#
_cell.length_a   1.000
_cell.length_b   1.000
_cell.length_c   1.000
_cell.angle_alpha   90.00
_cell.angle_beta   90.00
_cell.angle_gamma   90.00
#
_symmetry.space_group_name_H-M   'P 1'
#
loop_
_entity.id
_entity.type
_entity.pdbx_description
1 polymer ?
#
loop_
_entity_poly.entity_id
_entity_poly.type
_entity_poly.pdbx_seq_one_letter_code
_entity_poly.pdbx_strand_id
1 'polypeptide(L)'
;MLSHTANLAALTTALVIQAAALPSTVSYDTLPTTGSILNLAIPASNITHTVQPNETIFTIAHKYSIGACDLARLNVLADPNFIYVDEPLRIPSHPTLPSDTSCFSPNNTLTTNTCIPGGPHVYTILPGDTIQKIANERFNITAESILNQIAQTGYIAALNPGIYDVLETGETVKIPVCEDTVCTMTDFTFTYGTLQDFATQYGVIVGQIMALNLGYNHTEEVAPLGVLYDCQVVG
;
A
#
# COMPACT_ATOMS: atom_id res chain seq x y z
N MET A 1 28.94 9.81 72.65
CA MET A 1 29.12 10.80 71.57
C MET A 1 28.69 10.10 70.29
N LEU A 2 27.45 10.36 69.86
CA LEU A 2 27.14 11.16 68.65
C LEU A 2 27.72 10.47 67.39
N SER A 3 26.89 9.71 66.67
CA SER A 3 26.21 10.14 65.43
C SER A 3 27.17 10.03 64.22
N HIS A 4 26.87 9.42 63.08
CA HIS A 4 25.71 9.60 62.22
C HIS A 4 25.60 8.44 61.22
N THR A 5 24.36 8.06 60.96
CA THR A 5 23.92 7.38 59.73
C THR A 5 24.09 8.32 58.53
N ALA A 6 24.66 7.84 57.43
CA ALA A 6 24.62 8.52 56.14
C ALA A 6 23.83 7.66 55.15
N ASN A 7 22.55 8.02 54.98
CA ASN A 7 21.70 7.52 53.90
C ASN A 7 22.19 8.10 52.58
N LEU A 8 22.60 7.25 51.64
CA LEU A 8 22.72 7.61 50.24
C LEU A 8 21.32 7.56 49.62
N ALA A 9 20.67 8.72 49.51
CA ALA A 9 19.48 8.88 48.67
C ALA A 9 19.94 9.38 47.29
N ALA A 10 20.01 8.47 46.31
CA ALA A 10 20.17 8.83 44.91
C ALA A 10 18.82 9.35 44.38
N LEU A 11 18.73 10.65 44.08
CA LEU A 11 17.63 11.22 43.31
C LEU A 11 17.85 10.90 41.83
N THR A 12 17.10 9.95 41.29
CA THR A 12 16.94 9.78 39.84
C THR A 12 15.71 10.55 39.40
N THR A 13 15.90 11.66 38.69
CA THR A 13 14.82 12.36 37.99
C THR A 13 14.39 11.51 36.78
N ALA A 14 13.27 10.81 36.90
CA ALA A 14 12.61 10.17 35.77
C ALA A 14 11.97 11.24 34.89
N LEU A 15 12.51 11.42 33.68
CA LEU A 15 11.90 12.24 32.64
C LEU A 15 10.72 11.45 32.07
N VAL A 16 9.49 11.81 32.47
CA VAL A 16 8.28 11.23 31.89
C VAL A 16 8.07 11.90 30.53
N ILE A 17 8.47 11.21 29.46
CA ILE A 17 8.07 11.57 28.10
C ILE A 17 6.60 11.18 27.97
N GLN A 18 5.69 12.14 28.07
CA GLN A 18 4.30 11.93 27.70
C GLN A 18 4.25 11.75 26.17
N ALA A 19 4.08 10.51 25.74
CA ALA A 19 3.59 10.22 24.41
C ALA A 19 2.16 10.78 24.32
N ALA A 20 2.01 11.93 23.67
CA ALA A 20 0.69 12.41 23.27
C ALA A 20 0.16 11.39 22.26
N ALA A 21 -0.85 10.61 22.67
CA ALA A 21 -1.62 9.81 21.73
C ALA A 21 -2.25 10.76 20.72
N LEU A 22 -1.94 10.56 19.43
CA LEU A 22 -2.66 11.20 18.34
C LEU A 22 -4.16 10.87 18.48
N PRO A 23 -5.08 11.80 18.18
CA PRO A 23 -6.51 11.51 18.25
C PRO A 23 -6.88 10.45 17.22
N SER A 24 -6.98 9.20 17.67
CA SER A 24 -7.58 8.10 16.94
C SER A 24 -9.10 8.20 17.07
N THR A 25 -9.74 8.84 16.10
CA THR A 25 -11.13 8.58 15.66
C THR A 25 -11.41 9.38 14.39
N VAL A 26 -10.81 8.97 13.27
CA VAL A 26 -11.47 9.26 11.99
C VAL A 26 -12.73 8.40 11.99
N SER A 27 -13.90 9.03 12.07
CA SER A 27 -15.16 8.37 11.79
C SER A 27 -15.12 8.00 10.31
N TYR A 28 -14.92 6.72 10.01
CA TYR A 28 -14.86 6.18 8.65
C TYR A 28 -16.24 6.05 7.99
N ASP A 29 -17.28 6.65 8.58
CA ASP A 29 -18.68 6.50 8.16
C ASP A 29 -18.94 7.14 6.77
N THR A 30 -18.05 8.01 6.30
CA THR A 30 -18.04 8.49 4.91
C THR A 30 -16.62 8.72 4.41
N LEU A 31 -16.20 7.95 3.40
CA LEU A 31 -14.95 8.20 2.68
C LEU A 31 -15.07 9.51 1.87
N PRO A 32 -14.08 10.42 1.90
CA PRO A 32 -14.13 11.62 1.06
C PRO A 32 -14.04 11.24 -0.42
N THR A 33 -14.70 11.98 -1.31
CA THR A 33 -14.70 11.68 -2.76
C THR A 33 -13.44 12.17 -3.48
N THR A 34 -12.66 13.06 -2.86
CA THR A 34 -11.41 13.60 -3.40
C THR A 34 -10.51 14.05 -2.27
N GLY A 35 -9.20 13.88 -2.40
CA GLY A 35 -8.26 14.49 -1.46
C GLY A 35 -6.82 14.03 -1.59
N SER A 36 -6.00 14.55 -0.69
CA SER A 36 -4.66 14.04 -0.41
C SER A 36 -4.74 13.12 0.80
N ILE A 37 -4.10 11.95 0.73
CA ILE A 37 -4.14 10.93 1.79
C ILE A 37 -3.07 11.09 2.86
N LEU A 38 -2.14 12.02 2.65
CA LEU A 38 -1.08 12.36 3.59
C LEU A 38 -0.95 13.88 3.65
N ASN A 39 -0.88 14.44 4.85
CA ASN A 39 -0.62 15.88 5.04
C ASN A 39 0.88 16.19 5.03
N LEU A 40 1.59 15.67 4.03
CA LEU A 40 2.96 16.05 3.68
C LEU A 40 2.94 16.55 2.24
N ALA A 41 2.49 17.79 2.05
CA ALA A 41 2.56 18.42 0.73
C ALA A 41 4.03 18.72 0.39
N ILE A 42 4.69 17.81 -0.33
CA ILE A 42 6.02 18.05 -0.89
C ILE A 42 5.82 18.73 -2.25
N PRO A 43 6.29 19.98 -2.43
CA PRO A 43 6.13 20.67 -3.71
C PRO A 43 6.91 19.94 -4.81
N ALA A 44 6.38 19.98 -6.03
CA ALA A 44 7.16 19.61 -7.21
C ALA A 44 8.23 20.68 -7.47
N SER A 45 9.41 20.24 -7.90
CA SER A 45 10.36 21.11 -8.58
C SER A 45 9.91 21.38 -10.03
N ASN A 46 10.66 22.21 -10.75
CA ASN A 46 10.46 22.41 -12.19
C ASN A 46 11.11 21.30 -13.05
N ILE A 47 11.60 20.21 -12.43
CA ILE A 47 12.28 19.11 -13.11
C ILE A 47 11.29 17.97 -13.33
N THR A 48 11.23 17.49 -14.56
CA THR A 48 10.62 16.21 -14.93
C THR A 48 11.72 15.27 -15.38
N HIS A 49 11.68 14.03 -14.92
CA HIS A 49 12.59 12.98 -15.29
C HIS A 49 11.84 11.91 -16.09
N THR A 50 12.30 11.64 -17.30
CA THR A 50 11.78 10.53 -18.12
C THR A 50 12.51 9.25 -17.76
N VAL A 51 11.77 8.25 -17.26
CA VAL A 51 12.31 6.96 -16.83
C VAL A 51 13.07 6.28 -17.97
N GLN A 52 14.30 5.86 -17.70
CA GLN A 52 15.18 5.17 -18.63
C GLN A 52 15.15 3.65 -18.40
N PRO A 53 15.59 2.84 -19.38
CA PRO A 53 15.71 1.40 -19.22
C PRO A 53 16.56 1.02 -17.99
N ASN A 54 16.06 0.07 -17.20
CA ASN A 54 16.65 -0.42 -15.96
C ASN A 54 16.70 0.57 -14.78
N GLU A 55 16.04 1.73 -14.87
CA GLU A 55 15.83 2.56 -13.68
C GLU A 55 14.71 2.00 -12.81
N THR A 56 14.85 2.20 -11.50
CA THR A 56 13.82 1.97 -10.49
C THR A 56 13.51 3.29 -9.78
N ILE A 57 12.41 3.34 -9.04
CA ILE A 57 12.08 4.50 -8.23
C ILE A 57 13.22 4.88 -7.27
N PHE A 58 13.96 3.89 -6.75
CA PHE A 58 15.11 4.09 -5.87
C PHE A 58 16.32 4.69 -6.59
N THR A 59 16.66 4.20 -7.80
CA THR A 59 17.81 4.74 -8.54
C THR A 59 17.56 6.18 -8.98
N ILE A 60 16.31 6.49 -9.36
CA ILE A 60 15.89 7.84 -9.71
C ILE A 60 15.91 8.75 -8.47
N ALA A 61 15.31 8.30 -7.36
CA ALA A 61 15.31 9.07 -6.12
C ALA A 61 16.73 9.39 -5.62
N HIS A 62 17.62 8.40 -5.65
CA HIS A 62 19.03 8.58 -5.32
C HIS A 62 19.72 9.63 -6.23
N LYS A 63 19.47 9.58 -7.55
CA LYS A 63 20.02 10.55 -8.53
C LYS A 63 19.67 12.00 -8.18
N TYR A 64 18.48 12.24 -7.64
CA TYR A 64 18.02 13.57 -7.25
C TYR A 64 18.16 13.86 -5.75
N SER A 65 18.74 12.93 -4.98
CA SER A 65 18.90 13.05 -3.52
C SER A 65 17.57 13.34 -2.81
N ILE A 66 16.53 12.59 -3.18
CA ILE A 66 15.18 12.62 -2.60
C ILE A 66 14.80 11.22 -2.11
N GLY A 67 13.68 11.09 -1.39
CA GLY A 67 13.17 9.78 -0.98
C GLY A 67 12.37 9.10 -2.09
N ALA A 68 12.48 7.76 -2.18
CA ALA A 68 11.72 6.97 -3.15
C ALA A 68 10.20 7.14 -2.99
N CYS A 69 9.71 7.18 -1.75
CA CYS A 69 8.31 7.44 -1.48
C CYS A 69 7.91 8.89 -1.74
N ASP A 70 8.81 9.86 -1.56
CA ASP A 70 8.49 11.25 -1.89
C ASP A 70 8.25 11.41 -3.40
N LEU A 71 9.07 10.73 -4.20
CA LEU A 71 8.91 10.66 -5.65
C LEU A 71 7.61 9.94 -6.03
N ALA A 72 7.34 8.77 -5.44
CA ALA A 72 6.15 7.99 -5.76
C ALA A 72 4.84 8.72 -5.38
N ARG A 73 4.80 9.37 -4.22
CA ARG A 73 3.63 10.11 -3.73
C ARG A 73 3.31 11.33 -4.58
N LEU A 74 4.33 12.08 -5.01
CA LEU A 74 4.14 13.25 -5.87
C LEU A 74 3.57 12.87 -7.23
N ASN A 75 3.97 11.71 -7.75
CA ASN A 75 3.51 11.19 -9.03
C ASN A 75 2.30 10.26 -8.90
N VAL A 76 1.80 10.10 -7.67
CA VAL A 76 0.58 9.36 -7.37
C VAL A 76 0.59 7.93 -7.92
N LEU A 77 1.75 7.28 -7.80
CA LEU A 77 1.97 5.94 -8.32
C LEU A 77 1.08 4.93 -7.60
N ALA A 78 0.51 3.99 -8.37
CA ALA A 78 -0.30 2.91 -7.83
C ALA A 78 0.54 2.00 -6.93
N ASP A 79 1.67 1.53 -7.48
CA ASP A 79 2.70 0.78 -6.78
C ASP A 79 4.07 1.36 -7.17
N PRO A 80 4.88 1.85 -6.21
CA PRO A 80 6.22 2.38 -6.49
C PRO A 80 7.18 1.41 -7.17
N ASN A 81 6.92 0.10 -7.12
CA ASN A 81 7.71 -0.91 -7.83
C ASN A 81 7.45 -0.93 -9.34
N PHE A 82 6.40 -0.26 -9.82
CA PHE A 82 5.96 -0.27 -11.20
C PHE A 82 6.07 1.12 -11.80
N ILE A 83 7.17 1.34 -12.52
CA ILE A 83 7.38 2.50 -13.38
C ILE A 83 7.72 1.99 -14.78
N TYR A 84 7.19 2.64 -15.80
CA TYR A 84 7.43 2.27 -17.19
C TYR A 84 8.57 3.10 -17.79
N VAL A 85 9.30 2.50 -18.73
CA VAL A 85 10.24 3.27 -19.55
C VAL A 85 9.47 4.35 -20.30
N ASP A 86 10.10 5.52 -20.45
CA ASP A 86 9.54 6.73 -21.03
C ASP A 86 8.44 7.42 -20.20
N GLU A 87 8.11 6.89 -19.01
CA GLU A 87 7.17 7.54 -18.08
C GLU A 87 7.78 8.85 -17.52
N PRO A 88 7.07 9.99 -17.60
CA PRO A 88 7.55 11.24 -17.05
C PRO A 88 7.22 11.36 -15.55
N LEU A 89 8.25 11.39 -14.71
CA LEU A 89 8.12 11.59 -13.26
C LEU A 89 8.49 13.02 -12.88
N ARG A 90 7.57 13.72 -12.21
CA ARG A 90 7.81 15.02 -11.58
C ARG A 90 8.73 14.82 -10.39
N ILE A 91 9.83 15.57 -10.34
CA ILE A 91 10.81 15.45 -9.25
C ILE A 91 10.40 16.38 -8.09
N PRO A 92 10.23 15.87 -6.87
CA PRO A 92 10.02 16.69 -5.67
C PRO A 92 11.11 17.74 -5.46
N SER A 93 10.72 18.92 -4.96
CA SER A 93 11.67 19.84 -4.34
C SER A 93 12.25 19.19 -3.08
N HIS A 94 13.54 19.40 -2.84
CA HIS A 94 14.35 18.69 -1.84
C HIS A 94 13.65 18.58 -0.46
N PRO A 95 13.08 17.42 -0.10
CA PRO A 95 12.33 17.27 1.15
C PRO A 95 13.30 17.27 2.33
N THR A 96 12.91 17.90 3.44
CA THR A 96 13.75 17.98 4.65
C THR A 96 13.91 16.64 5.37
N LEU A 97 13.00 15.70 5.11
CA LEU A 97 13.00 14.34 5.68
C LEU A 97 12.59 13.34 4.58
N PRO A 98 13.56 12.83 3.80
CA PRO A 98 13.30 11.85 2.77
C PRO A 98 12.63 10.58 3.31
N SER A 99 11.61 10.10 2.60
CA SER A 99 10.93 8.84 2.91
C SER A 99 11.20 7.82 1.81
N ASP A 100 11.71 6.64 2.19
CA ASP A 100 12.12 5.62 1.19
C ASP A 100 11.21 4.40 1.11
N THR A 101 10.55 3.98 2.19
CA THR A 101 9.91 2.64 2.21
C THR A 101 8.46 2.61 2.70
N SER A 102 7.95 3.67 3.32
CA SER A 102 6.62 3.63 3.99
C SER A 102 5.41 3.57 3.04
N CYS A 103 5.61 3.86 1.76
CA CYS A 103 4.60 3.83 0.71
C CYS A 103 4.56 2.53 -0.08
N PHE A 104 5.39 1.54 0.28
CA PHE A 104 5.45 0.23 -0.37
C PHE A 104 4.57 -0.77 0.37
N SER A 105 3.87 -1.62 -0.38
CA SER A 105 3.06 -2.66 0.23
C SER A 105 3.92 -3.65 1.00
N PRO A 106 3.60 -3.93 2.27
CA PRO A 106 4.37 -4.85 3.08
C PRO A 106 4.14 -6.29 2.61
N ASN A 107 5.21 -7.07 2.58
CA ASN A 107 5.11 -8.51 2.39
C ASN A 107 4.73 -9.19 3.71
N ASN A 108 3.44 -9.33 3.98
CA ASN A 108 2.95 -9.96 5.20
C ASN A 108 2.82 -11.48 5.07
N THR A 109 3.95 -12.19 5.10
CA THR A 109 3.97 -13.66 5.06
C THR A 109 3.36 -14.34 6.30
N LEU A 110 3.08 -13.57 7.36
CA LEU A 110 2.52 -14.07 8.63
C LEU A 110 1.00 -13.87 8.74
N THR A 111 0.36 -13.30 7.71
CA THR A 111 -1.10 -13.14 7.71
C THR A 111 -1.80 -14.49 7.91
N THR A 112 -2.88 -14.49 8.68
CA THR A 112 -3.75 -15.66 8.87
C THR A 112 -5.08 -15.52 8.13
N ASN A 113 -5.31 -14.40 7.46
CA ASN A 113 -6.53 -14.18 6.69
C ASN A 113 -6.55 -15.12 5.48
N THR A 114 -7.69 -15.75 5.23
CA THR A 114 -7.86 -16.70 4.11
C THR A 114 -8.80 -16.19 3.03
N CYS A 115 -9.37 -15.00 3.21
CA CYS A 115 -10.30 -14.38 2.28
C CYS A 115 -10.31 -12.86 2.48
N ILE A 116 -10.80 -12.15 1.47
CA ILE A 116 -11.08 -10.71 1.54
C ILE A 116 -12.58 -10.46 1.72
N PRO A 117 -13.00 -9.42 2.45
CA PRO A 117 -14.41 -9.11 2.57
C PRO A 117 -14.95 -8.42 1.31
N GLY A 118 -16.19 -8.74 0.92
CA GLY A 118 -16.92 -8.17 -0.21
C GLY A 118 -16.44 -8.66 -1.58
N GLY A 119 -15.22 -8.30 -1.98
CA GLY A 119 -14.67 -8.65 -3.29
C GLY A 119 -13.53 -7.73 -3.74
N PRO A 120 -13.12 -7.75 -5.01
CA PRO A 120 -13.65 -8.59 -6.09
C PRO A 120 -13.12 -10.04 -6.04
N HIS A 121 -13.79 -10.96 -6.75
CA HIS A 121 -13.45 -12.39 -6.80
C HIS A 121 -12.30 -12.72 -7.78
N VAL A 122 -11.84 -11.74 -8.55
CA VAL A 122 -10.86 -11.92 -9.62
C VAL A 122 -9.86 -10.78 -9.58
N TYR A 123 -8.59 -11.12 -9.78
CA TYR A 123 -7.49 -10.17 -9.97
C TYR A 123 -6.78 -10.47 -11.29
N THR A 124 -6.53 -9.44 -12.08
CA THR A 124 -5.72 -9.56 -13.31
C THR A 124 -4.25 -9.46 -12.95
N ILE A 125 -3.47 -10.45 -13.36
CA ILE A 125 -2.05 -10.57 -13.09
C ILE A 125 -1.30 -9.43 -13.78
N LEU A 126 -0.51 -8.69 -12.99
CA LEU A 126 0.39 -7.64 -13.46
C LEU A 126 1.81 -8.19 -13.70
N PRO A 127 2.68 -7.46 -14.41
CA PRO A 127 4.06 -7.90 -14.65
C PRO A 127 4.80 -8.29 -13.36
N GLY A 128 5.46 -9.45 -13.35
CA GLY A 128 6.24 -9.89 -12.18
C GLY A 128 5.41 -10.24 -10.94
N ASP A 129 4.09 -10.40 -11.08
CA ASP A 129 3.27 -10.98 -10.03
C ASP A 129 3.58 -12.47 -9.84
N THR A 130 3.56 -12.88 -8.59
CA THR A 130 3.61 -14.26 -8.12
C THR A 130 2.41 -14.50 -7.21
N ILE A 131 2.07 -15.76 -6.90
CA ILE A 131 1.00 -16.03 -5.94
C ILE A 131 1.32 -15.41 -4.57
N GLN A 132 2.57 -15.47 -4.12
CA GLN A 132 2.98 -14.87 -2.86
C GLN A 132 2.78 -13.35 -2.87
N LYS A 133 3.17 -12.64 -3.95
CA LYS A 133 3.00 -11.19 -4.04
C LYS A 133 1.52 -10.83 -4.04
N ILE A 134 0.73 -11.50 -4.87
CA ILE A 134 -0.72 -11.28 -4.93
C ILE A 134 -1.33 -11.51 -3.54
N ALA A 135 -1.03 -12.63 -2.88
CA ALA A 135 -1.61 -12.97 -1.59
C ALA A 135 -1.17 -12.01 -0.48
N ASN A 136 0.13 -11.90 -0.22
CA ASN A 136 0.65 -11.25 0.99
C ASN A 136 0.85 -9.74 0.84
N GLU A 137 1.23 -9.27 -0.35
CA GLU A 137 1.50 -7.85 -0.59
C GLU A 137 0.25 -7.11 -1.09
N ARG A 138 -0.57 -7.73 -1.95
CA ARG A 138 -1.78 -7.06 -2.48
C ARG A 138 -2.98 -7.26 -1.58
N PHE A 139 -3.29 -8.52 -1.24
CA PHE A 139 -4.55 -8.86 -0.59
C PHE A 139 -4.45 -9.09 0.92
N ASN A 140 -3.23 -9.18 1.48
CA ASN A 140 -2.98 -9.51 2.87
C ASN A 140 -3.70 -10.81 3.33
N ILE A 141 -3.71 -11.83 2.47
CA ILE A 141 -4.23 -13.18 2.73
C ILE A 141 -3.14 -14.23 2.53
N THR A 142 -3.39 -15.48 2.95
CA THR A 142 -2.41 -16.56 2.80
C THR A 142 -2.26 -16.97 1.33
N ALA A 143 -1.03 -17.26 0.89
CA ALA A 143 -0.79 -17.79 -0.46
C ALA A 143 -1.52 -19.12 -0.71
N GLU A 144 -1.66 -19.94 0.34
CA GLU A 144 -2.42 -21.19 0.32
C GLU A 144 -3.90 -20.96 -0.01
N SER A 145 -4.52 -19.89 0.51
CA SER A 145 -5.92 -19.59 0.19
C SER A 145 -6.14 -19.34 -1.31
N ILE A 146 -5.21 -18.65 -1.97
CA ILE A 146 -5.23 -18.45 -3.42
C ILE A 146 -5.00 -19.77 -4.16
N LEU A 147 -4.00 -20.56 -3.76
CA LEU A 147 -3.74 -21.88 -4.36
C LEU A 147 -4.96 -22.81 -4.31
N ASN A 148 -5.68 -22.82 -3.17
CA ASN A 148 -6.88 -23.64 -2.99
C ASN A 148 -8.04 -23.22 -3.92
N GLN A 149 -8.09 -21.96 -4.34
CA GLN A 149 -9.05 -21.47 -5.35
C GLN A 149 -8.60 -21.81 -6.77
N ILE A 150 -7.30 -21.67 -7.05
CA ILE A 150 -6.70 -21.99 -8.35
C ILE A 150 -6.86 -23.47 -8.69
N ALA A 151 -6.71 -24.37 -7.71
CA ALA A 151 -6.90 -25.81 -7.91
C ALA A 151 -8.30 -26.19 -8.42
N GLN A 152 -9.27 -25.28 -8.36
CA GLN A 152 -10.66 -25.55 -8.69
C GLN A 152 -11.10 -25.07 -10.09
N THR A 153 -10.44 -24.06 -10.70
CA THR A 153 -10.82 -23.54 -12.03
C THR A 153 -9.76 -22.62 -12.68
N GLY A 154 -9.64 -22.62 -14.02
CA GLY A 154 -8.99 -21.55 -14.81
C GLY A 154 -7.62 -21.87 -15.41
N TYR A 155 -6.98 -20.87 -16.04
CA TYR A 155 -5.66 -20.97 -16.70
C TYR A 155 -4.55 -21.47 -15.76
N ILE A 156 -4.51 -20.91 -14.55
CA ILE A 156 -3.45 -21.20 -13.57
C ILE A 156 -3.59 -22.63 -12.97
N ALA A 157 -4.80 -23.19 -12.97
CA ALA A 157 -5.07 -24.54 -12.46
C ALA A 157 -4.27 -25.62 -13.22
N ALA A 158 -4.09 -25.44 -14.52
CA ALA A 158 -3.34 -26.37 -15.37
C ALA A 158 -1.83 -26.26 -15.19
N LEU A 159 -1.34 -25.07 -14.79
CA LEU A 159 0.09 -24.80 -14.63
C LEU A 159 0.65 -25.29 -13.30
N ASN A 160 -0.19 -25.38 -12.26
CA ASN A 160 0.21 -25.71 -10.89
C ASN A 160 1.49 -24.97 -10.44
N PRO A 161 1.52 -23.63 -10.55
CA PRO A 161 2.73 -22.86 -10.25
C PRO A 161 3.07 -22.90 -8.76
N GLY A 162 4.36 -22.89 -8.46
CA GLY A 162 4.86 -22.60 -7.13
C GLY A 162 4.54 -21.16 -6.71
N ILE A 163 4.56 -20.89 -5.41
CA ILE A 163 4.16 -19.58 -4.88
C ILE A 163 5.07 -18.41 -5.31
N TYR A 164 6.27 -18.72 -5.81
CA TYR A 164 7.27 -17.77 -6.28
C TYR A 164 7.42 -17.75 -7.80
N ASP A 165 6.67 -18.59 -8.52
CA ASP A 165 6.73 -18.59 -9.97
C ASP A 165 6.06 -17.33 -10.50
N VAL A 166 6.72 -16.68 -11.46
CA VAL A 166 6.18 -15.50 -12.13
C VAL A 166 5.01 -15.95 -13.00
N LEU A 167 3.84 -15.35 -12.76
CA LEU A 167 2.62 -15.64 -13.48
C LEU A 167 2.54 -14.85 -14.78
N GLU A 168 1.74 -15.34 -15.72
CA GLU A 168 1.56 -14.68 -17.01
C GLU A 168 0.72 -13.40 -16.87
N THR A 169 1.27 -12.28 -17.33
CA THR A 169 0.59 -10.98 -17.29
C THR A 169 -0.68 -10.97 -18.14
N GLY A 170 -1.74 -10.35 -17.62
CA GLY A 170 -3.03 -10.22 -18.29
C GLY A 170 -3.99 -11.39 -18.05
N GLU A 171 -3.47 -12.54 -17.58
CA GLU A 171 -4.29 -13.64 -17.09
C GLU A 171 -4.97 -13.28 -15.77
N THR A 172 -5.91 -14.13 -15.34
CA THR A 172 -6.68 -13.88 -14.11
C THR A 172 -6.46 -14.95 -13.06
N VAL A 173 -6.45 -14.52 -11.80
CA VAL A 173 -6.44 -15.39 -10.62
C VAL A 173 -7.70 -15.15 -9.80
N LYS A 174 -8.26 -16.23 -9.25
CA LYS A 174 -9.36 -16.14 -8.29
C LYS A 174 -8.86 -15.69 -6.93
N ILE A 175 -9.54 -14.72 -6.35
CA ILE A 175 -9.29 -14.24 -4.99
C ILE A 175 -10.41 -14.77 -4.09
N PRO A 176 -10.10 -15.50 -3.00
CA PRO A 176 -11.10 -15.97 -2.07
C PRO A 176 -11.80 -14.79 -1.39
N VAL A 177 -13.13 -14.79 -1.41
CA VAL A 177 -13.98 -13.79 -0.76
C VAL A 177 -14.68 -14.41 0.44
N CYS A 178 -14.75 -13.67 1.54
CA CYS A 178 -15.38 -14.15 2.75
C CYS A 178 -16.90 -14.23 2.55
N GLU A 179 -17.50 -15.35 2.95
CA GLU A 179 -18.95 -15.52 2.95
C GLU A 179 -19.62 -14.44 3.82
N ASP A 180 -20.86 -14.10 3.47
CA ASP A 180 -21.69 -13.19 4.25
C ASP A 180 -21.02 -11.83 4.52
N THR A 181 -20.23 -11.30 3.58
CA THR A 181 -19.63 -9.97 3.70
C THR A 181 -20.13 -9.01 2.63
N VAL A 182 -20.35 -7.75 3.01
CA VAL A 182 -20.67 -6.66 2.10
C VAL A 182 -19.76 -5.48 2.39
N CYS A 183 -19.45 -4.69 1.36
CA CYS A 183 -18.70 -3.45 1.48
C CYS A 183 -19.46 -2.34 0.78
N THR A 184 -19.20 -1.10 1.17
CA THR A 184 -19.63 0.08 0.45
C THR A 184 -18.62 0.39 -0.66
N MET A 185 -19.11 0.70 -1.86
CA MET A 185 -18.28 1.12 -2.98
C MET A 185 -18.42 2.62 -3.21
N THR A 186 -17.31 3.30 -3.44
CA THR A 186 -17.28 4.73 -3.80
C THR A 186 -16.15 5.03 -4.75
N ASP A 187 -16.26 6.17 -5.40
CA ASP A 187 -15.24 6.77 -6.24
C ASP A 187 -14.33 7.68 -5.39
N PHE A 188 -13.02 7.60 -5.62
CA PHE A 188 -12.02 8.46 -4.97
C PHE A 188 -11.04 9.05 -5.99
N THR A 189 -10.94 10.39 -6.02
CA THR A 189 -9.94 11.08 -6.84
C THR A 189 -8.63 11.30 -6.06
N PHE A 190 -7.56 10.64 -6.51
CA PHE A 190 -6.22 10.78 -5.96
C PHE A 190 -5.51 12.02 -6.49
N THR A 191 -4.93 12.80 -5.59
CA THR A 191 -4.14 14.01 -5.94
C THR A 191 -2.71 13.97 -5.39
N TYR A 192 -2.46 13.10 -4.42
CA TYR A 192 -1.16 12.90 -3.78
C TYR A 192 -1.17 11.59 -3.00
N GLY A 193 -0.06 10.85 -3.02
CA GLY A 193 0.14 9.61 -2.27
C GLY A 193 0.08 8.34 -3.11
N THR A 194 0.38 7.17 -2.55
CA THR A 194 0.26 5.86 -3.24
C THR A 194 -0.99 5.09 -2.82
N LEU A 195 -1.33 3.99 -3.51
CA LEU A 195 -2.41 3.11 -3.04
C LEU A 195 -2.12 2.51 -1.65
N GLN A 196 -0.85 2.29 -1.31
CA GLN A 196 -0.48 1.81 0.03
C GLN A 196 -0.73 2.89 1.10
N ASP A 197 -0.39 4.15 0.82
CA ASP A 197 -0.71 5.24 1.76
C ASP A 197 -2.23 5.31 1.97
N PHE A 198 -3.02 5.12 0.91
CA PHE A 198 -4.49 5.11 0.96
C PHE A 198 -5.02 3.96 1.80
N ALA A 199 -4.56 2.74 1.51
CA ALA A 199 -4.91 1.53 2.24
C ALA A 199 -4.62 1.67 3.73
N THR A 200 -3.49 2.26 4.07
CA THR A 200 -3.07 2.49 5.45
C THR A 200 -3.97 3.51 6.15
N GLN A 201 -4.30 4.61 5.47
CA GLN A 201 -5.12 5.69 6.03
C GLN A 201 -6.57 5.26 6.28
N TYR A 202 -7.16 4.51 5.35
CA TYR A 202 -8.58 4.17 5.36
C TYR A 202 -8.89 2.71 5.74
N GLY A 203 -7.86 1.92 6.05
CA GLY A 203 -8.04 0.52 6.45
C GLY A 203 -8.60 -0.37 5.34
N VAL A 204 -8.31 -0.04 4.07
CA VAL A 204 -8.72 -0.83 2.91
C VAL A 204 -7.56 -1.68 2.37
N ILE A 205 -7.82 -2.60 1.45
CA ILE A 205 -6.82 -3.52 0.91
C ILE A 205 -6.34 -3.03 -0.46
N VAL A 206 -5.02 -2.88 -0.65
CA VAL A 206 -4.41 -2.39 -1.91
C VAL A 206 -4.87 -3.21 -3.12
N GLY A 207 -4.87 -4.53 -3.01
CA GLY A 207 -5.30 -5.45 -4.06
C GLY A 207 -6.76 -5.28 -4.47
N GLN A 208 -7.65 -4.90 -3.55
CA GLN A 208 -9.05 -4.60 -3.88
C GLN A 208 -9.14 -3.36 -4.78
N ILE A 209 -8.38 -2.30 -4.45
CA ILE A 209 -8.32 -1.09 -5.28
C ILE A 209 -7.73 -1.43 -6.65
N MET A 210 -6.61 -2.15 -6.70
CA MET A 210 -5.97 -2.53 -7.97
C MET A 210 -6.90 -3.36 -8.86
N ALA A 211 -7.63 -4.33 -8.28
CA ALA A 211 -8.53 -5.20 -9.03
C ALA A 211 -9.76 -4.46 -9.59
N LEU A 212 -10.23 -3.42 -8.92
CA LEU A 212 -11.36 -2.60 -9.39
C LEU A 212 -10.94 -1.57 -10.46
N ASN A 213 -9.67 -1.22 -10.51
CA ASN A 213 -9.14 -0.14 -11.35
C ASN A 213 -8.12 -0.67 -12.36
N LEU A 214 -8.54 -1.65 -13.17
CA LEU A 214 -7.67 -2.30 -14.14
C LEU A 214 -7.04 -1.29 -15.11
N GLY A 215 -5.72 -1.35 -15.23
CA GLY A 215 -4.94 -0.44 -16.09
C GLY A 215 -4.50 0.86 -15.41
N TYR A 216 -4.87 1.10 -14.15
CA TYR A 216 -4.36 2.23 -13.38
C TYR A 216 -2.89 1.98 -12.98
N ASN A 217 -1.98 2.86 -13.40
CA ASN A 217 -0.59 2.90 -12.92
C ASN A 217 -0.26 4.20 -12.18
N HIS A 218 -0.72 5.34 -12.69
CA HIS A 218 -0.62 6.65 -12.05
C HIS A 218 -1.68 7.60 -12.61
N THR A 219 -1.95 8.69 -11.88
CA THR A 219 -3.06 9.64 -12.14
C THR A 219 -2.60 10.84 -12.97
N GLU A 220 -2.11 10.63 -14.19
CA GLU A 220 -2.03 11.78 -15.13
C GLU A 220 -3.43 12.30 -15.50
N GLU A 221 -4.44 11.43 -15.46
CA GLU A 221 -5.84 11.78 -15.65
C GLU A 221 -6.62 11.53 -14.37
N VAL A 222 -7.37 12.55 -13.94
CA VAL A 222 -8.15 12.66 -12.68
C VAL A 222 -9.36 11.72 -12.66
N ALA A 223 -9.20 10.49 -13.16
CA ALA A 223 -10.23 9.48 -13.10
C ALA A 223 -10.36 9.02 -11.64
N PRO A 224 -11.56 9.08 -11.05
CA PRO A 224 -11.76 8.51 -9.73
C PRO A 224 -11.48 7.00 -9.77
N LEU A 225 -10.85 6.51 -8.71
CA LEU A 225 -10.67 5.09 -8.49
C LEU A 225 -11.88 4.54 -7.74
N GLY A 226 -12.38 3.39 -8.18
CA GLY A 226 -13.34 2.62 -7.41
C GLY A 226 -12.67 2.02 -6.18
N VAL A 227 -13.26 2.24 -5.01
CA VAL A 227 -12.74 1.79 -3.71
C VAL A 227 -13.84 1.07 -2.95
N LEU A 228 -13.50 -0.07 -2.35
CA LEU A 228 -14.33 -0.75 -1.36
C LEU A 228 -13.87 -0.35 0.04
N TYR A 229 -14.82 0.02 0.89
CA TYR A 229 -14.60 0.38 2.28
C TYR A 229 -15.81 -0.02 3.14
N ASP A 230 -15.70 0.16 4.45
CA ASP A 230 -16.78 -0.16 5.40
C ASP A 230 -17.35 -1.57 5.21
N CYS A 231 -16.43 -2.54 5.15
CA CYS A 231 -16.78 -3.92 4.95
C CYS A 231 -17.27 -4.56 6.26
N GLN A 232 -18.42 -5.21 6.22
CA GLN A 232 -19.06 -5.83 7.38
C GLN A 232 -19.65 -7.21 7.06
N VAL A 233 -19.77 -8.05 8.08
CA VAL A 233 -20.47 -9.35 7.99
C VAL A 233 -21.97 -9.09 8.11
N VAL A 234 -22.77 -9.67 7.22
CA VAL A 234 -24.23 -9.60 7.19
C VAL A 234 -24.83 -10.95 7.54
N GLY A 235 -25.61 -11.01 8.62
CA GLY A 235 -26.29 -12.22 9.09
C GLY A 235 -27.70 -11.93 9.57
#